data_AF-A0A6M3XGA6-F1
#
_entry.id   AF-A0A6M3XGA6-F1
#
_cell.length_a   1.000
_cell.length_b   1.000
_cell.length_c   1.000
_cell.angle_alpha   90.00
_cell.angle_beta   90.00
_cell.angle_gamma   90.00
#
_symmetry.space_group_name_H-M   'P 1'
#
loop_
_entity.id
_entity.type
_entity.pdbx_description
1 polymer ?
#
loop_
_entity_poly.entity_id
_entity_poly.type
_entity_poly.pdbx_seq_one_letter_code
_entity_poly.pdbx_strand_id
1 'polypeptide(L)'
;MNPAQFAEACAALADFPTESEPDRQGRRKVVGIIGGEPLMHPRFPELVEIMCRAIPDPSHRGLWTGLDYHSFPKHRFAEAVDHLIGPHPTGDVMPVAPGSGGYLNQNQHNTDCFHQPVLVAIQDVIQDEARMWSLIDACPLQEEWSGTITPKGFFFCEVAGALDLIFDGPGGVQVAPGCWAHDLAEYRSQIERWCPRCGVCLPLAGRRDSEGIDDVSRSNLEALRKLGSPRILAGDYVEFDPAGWQPPEDWKPLTYLRSSDE
;
A
#
# COMPACT_ATOMS: atom_id res chain seq x y z
N MET A 1 -12.52 7.92 2.41
CA MET A 1 -12.88 8.71 1.21
C MET A 1 -14.41 8.70 1.08
N ASN A 2 -15.04 9.79 0.65
CA ASN A 2 -16.49 9.74 0.36
C ASN A 2 -16.75 9.21 -1.09
N PRO A 3 -17.97 8.74 -1.41
CA PRO A 3 -18.30 8.20 -2.73
C PRO A 3 -18.02 9.15 -3.90
N ALA A 4 -18.21 10.46 -3.73
CA ALA A 4 -17.92 11.43 -4.80
C ALA A 4 -16.42 11.49 -5.11
N GLN A 5 -15.58 11.58 -4.08
CA GLN A 5 -14.12 11.52 -4.23
C GLN A 5 -13.66 10.16 -4.78
N PHE A 6 -14.33 9.07 -4.38
CA PHE A 6 -14.02 7.73 -4.87
C PHE A 6 -14.39 7.55 -6.35
N ALA A 7 -15.50 8.17 -6.79
CA ALA A 7 -15.87 8.21 -8.20
C ALA A 7 -14.88 9.01 -9.04
N GLU A 8 -14.39 10.14 -8.53
CA GLU A 8 -13.31 10.89 -9.16
C GLU A 8 -12.03 10.06 -9.28
N ALA A 9 -11.64 9.36 -8.21
CA ALA A 9 -10.49 8.45 -8.22
C ALA A 9 -10.64 7.32 -9.25
N CYS A 10 -11.80 6.65 -9.29
CA CYS A 10 -12.04 5.58 -10.26
C CYS A 10 -12.08 6.10 -11.70
N ALA A 11 -12.65 7.29 -11.93
CA ALA A 11 -12.67 7.92 -13.25
C ALA A 11 -11.25 8.29 -13.72
N ALA A 12 -10.40 8.77 -12.81
CA ALA A 12 -9.01 9.11 -13.10
C ALA A 12 -8.13 7.89 -13.45
N LEU A 13 -8.55 6.69 -13.02
CA LEU A 13 -7.84 5.43 -13.27
C LEU A 13 -8.54 4.54 -14.30
N ALA A 14 -9.63 4.98 -14.94
CA ALA A 14 -10.47 4.13 -15.79
C ALA A 14 -9.73 3.60 -17.03
N ASP A 15 -8.78 4.38 -17.54
CA ASP A 15 -7.95 4.07 -18.70
C ASP A 15 -6.63 3.36 -18.34
N PHE A 16 -6.20 3.40 -17.07
CA PHE A 16 -4.96 2.75 -16.62
C PHE A 16 -4.87 1.27 -17.05
N PRO A 17 -5.92 0.42 -16.91
CA PRO A 17 -5.80 -0.98 -17.27
C PRO A 17 -5.56 -1.24 -18.76
N THR A 18 -6.02 -0.34 -19.64
CA THR A 18 -5.99 -0.53 -21.10
C THR A 18 -4.96 0.32 -21.81
N GLU A 19 -4.61 1.48 -21.26
CA GLU A 19 -3.72 2.47 -21.89
C GLU A 19 -2.33 2.51 -21.26
N SER A 20 -2.12 1.95 -20.06
CA SER A 20 -0.79 1.93 -19.46
C SER A 20 0.14 0.96 -20.18
N GLU A 21 1.41 1.35 -20.28
CA GLU A 21 2.46 0.52 -20.87
C GLU A 21 2.53 -0.85 -20.18
N PRO A 22 2.83 -1.94 -20.93
CA PRO A 22 3.01 -3.26 -20.36
C PRO A 22 3.95 -3.23 -19.16
N ASP A 23 3.55 -3.90 -18.08
CA ASP A 23 4.42 -4.07 -16.93
C ASP A 23 5.67 -4.85 -17.34
N ARG A 24 6.84 -4.46 -16.80
CA ARG A 24 8.12 -5.09 -17.15
C ARG A 24 8.17 -6.59 -16.81
N GLN A 25 7.36 -7.03 -15.85
CA GLN A 25 7.27 -8.43 -15.43
C GLN A 25 6.07 -9.15 -16.09
N GLY A 26 5.34 -8.47 -16.99
CA GLY A 26 4.18 -9.02 -17.67
C GLY A 26 2.93 -9.13 -16.79
N ARG A 27 2.88 -8.43 -15.66
CA ARG A 27 1.73 -8.42 -14.76
C ARG A 27 0.53 -7.74 -15.43
N ARG A 28 -0.67 -8.27 -15.18
CA ARG A 28 -1.93 -7.61 -15.51
C ARG A 28 -2.06 -6.34 -14.69
N LYS A 29 -2.70 -5.33 -15.27
CA LYS A 29 -2.95 -4.06 -14.60
C LYS A 29 -4.17 -4.20 -13.69
N VAL A 30 -4.03 -3.83 -12.42
CA VAL A 30 -5.11 -3.93 -11.43
C VAL A 30 -5.27 -2.58 -10.73
N VAL A 31 -6.52 -2.13 -10.61
CA VAL A 31 -6.90 -1.06 -9.68
C VAL A 31 -7.53 -1.71 -8.47
N GLY A 32 -7.08 -1.33 -7.28
CA GLY A 32 -7.44 -1.99 -6.03
C GLY A 32 -8.14 -1.07 -5.04
N ILE A 33 -9.04 -1.64 -4.22
CA ILE A 33 -9.49 -1.00 -2.98
C ILE A 33 -8.60 -1.50 -1.84
N ILE A 34 -7.89 -0.57 -1.20
CA ILE A 34 -6.99 -0.79 -0.06
C ILE A 34 -7.10 0.37 0.93
N GLY A 35 -6.64 0.19 2.17
CA GLY A 35 -6.59 1.23 3.19
C GLY A 35 -6.40 0.64 4.58
N GLY A 36 -7.22 1.06 5.54
CA GLY A 36 -7.44 0.27 6.76
C GLY A 36 -8.10 -1.07 6.40
N GLU A 37 -9.22 -1.41 7.00
CA GLU A 37 -10.01 -2.55 6.54
C GLU A 37 -11.15 -2.08 5.61
N PRO A 38 -11.08 -2.30 4.27
CA PRO A 38 -12.10 -1.80 3.35
C PRO A 38 -13.51 -2.30 3.66
N LEU A 39 -13.64 -3.56 4.11
CA LEU A 39 -14.94 -4.17 4.42
C LEU A 39 -15.58 -3.61 5.69
N MET A 40 -14.87 -2.77 6.44
CA MET A 40 -15.43 -2.01 7.56
C MET A 40 -16.03 -0.66 7.12
N HIS A 41 -15.84 -0.26 5.86
CA HIS A 41 -16.41 0.98 5.34
C HIS A 41 -17.94 0.87 5.22
N PRO A 42 -18.73 1.77 5.83
CA PRO A 42 -20.19 1.64 5.90
C PRO A 42 -20.87 1.74 4.53
N ARG A 43 -20.19 2.33 3.54
CA ARG A 43 -20.67 2.49 2.16
C ARG A 43 -19.92 1.61 1.16
N PHE A 44 -19.28 0.53 1.62
CA PHE A 44 -18.52 -0.35 0.73
C PHE A 44 -19.30 -0.79 -0.53
N PRO A 45 -20.58 -1.22 -0.45
CA PRO A 45 -21.34 -1.58 -1.66
C PRO A 45 -21.47 -0.45 -2.67
N GLU A 46 -21.67 0.79 -2.22
CA GLU A 46 -21.73 1.95 -3.11
C GLU A 46 -20.39 2.21 -3.81
N LEU A 47 -19.27 2.00 -3.10
CA LEU A 47 -17.94 2.10 -3.69
C LEU A 47 -17.72 1.02 -4.75
N VAL A 48 -18.17 -0.21 -4.49
CA VAL A 48 -18.13 -1.29 -5.49
C VAL A 48 -18.87 -0.90 -6.75
N GLU A 49 -20.11 -0.38 -6.65
CA GLU A 49 -20.89 0.05 -7.82
C GLU A 49 -20.18 1.12 -8.65
N ILE A 50 -19.51 2.06 -7.97
CA ILE A 50 -18.72 3.10 -8.63
C ILE A 50 -17.54 2.49 -9.38
N MET A 51 -16.79 1.60 -8.73
CA MET A 51 -15.62 0.96 -9.32
C MET A 51 -16.00 0.04 -10.49
N CYS A 52 -17.04 -0.77 -10.34
CA CYS A 52 -17.54 -1.65 -11.40
C CYS A 52 -18.02 -0.88 -12.63
N ARG A 53 -18.53 0.34 -12.45
CA ARG A 53 -18.93 1.20 -13.57
C ARG A 53 -17.74 1.81 -14.29
N ALA A 54 -16.73 2.27 -13.53
CA ALA A 54 -15.55 2.90 -14.09
C ALA A 54 -14.59 1.88 -14.74
N ILE A 55 -14.51 0.68 -14.16
CA ILE A 55 -13.64 -0.42 -14.59
C ILE A 55 -14.53 -1.67 -14.78
N PRO A 56 -15.13 -1.84 -15.97
CA PRO A 56 -16.13 -2.88 -16.18
C PRO A 56 -15.60 -4.31 -16.09
N ASP A 57 -14.36 -4.53 -16.53
CA ASP A 57 -13.73 -5.86 -16.53
C ASP A 57 -13.26 -6.24 -15.11
N PRO A 58 -13.81 -7.30 -14.50
CA PRO A 58 -13.42 -7.75 -13.17
C PRO A 58 -11.94 -8.12 -13.06
N SER A 59 -11.31 -8.59 -14.14
CA SER A 59 -9.91 -9.03 -14.12
C SER A 59 -8.91 -7.91 -13.84
N HIS A 60 -9.36 -6.64 -13.95
CA HIS A 60 -8.60 -5.43 -13.64
C HIS A 60 -8.95 -4.80 -12.29
N ARG A 61 -9.82 -5.43 -11.50
CA ARG A 61 -10.23 -4.93 -10.18
C ARG A 61 -9.61 -5.76 -9.08
N GLY A 62 -9.32 -5.15 -7.94
CA GLY A 62 -8.75 -5.85 -6.81
C GLY A 62 -9.25 -5.39 -5.45
N LEU A 63 -9.10 -6.27 -4.47
CA LEU A 63 -9.43 -6.04 -3.07
C LEU A 63 -8.29 -6.53 -2.17
N TRP A 64 -7.86 -5.68 -1.25
CA TRP A 64 -6.96 -6.02 -0.17
C TRP A 64 -7.74 -5.98 1.14
N THR A 65 -7.80 -7.09 1.86
CA THR A 65 -8.57 -7.19 3.09
C THR A 65 -7.90 -8.12 4.09
N GLY A 66 -7.99 -7.77 5.37
CA GLY A 66 -7.58 -8.64 6.46
C GLY A 66 -8.69 -9.58 6.94
N LEU A 67 -9.88 -9.49 6.33
CA LEU A 67 -11.05 -10.24 6.74
C LEU A 67 -11.36 -11.40 5.81
N ASP A 68 -11.77 -12.51 6.40
CA ASP A 68 -12.48 -13.55 5.66
C ASP A 68 -13.88 -13.06 5.28
N TYR A 69 -14.05 -12.56 4.06
CA TYR A 69 -15.34 -12.01 3.62
C TYR A 69 -16.44 -13.07 3.48
N HIS A 70 -16.09 -14.37 3.40
CA HIS A 70 -17.05 -15.47 3.45
C HIS A 70 -17.56 -15.74 4.87
N SER A 71 -16.80 -15.31 5.88
CA SER A 71 -17.12 -15.56 7.29
C SER A 71 -17.46 -14.29 8.07
N PHE A 72 -17.20 -13.08 7.54
CA PHE A 72 -17.19 -11.86 8.35
C PHE A 72 -18.17 -10.75 7.91
N PRO A 73 -19.00 -10.26 8.84
CA PRO A 73 -19.83 -11.06 9.74
C PRO A 73 -20.84 -11.84 8.88
N LYS A 74 -20.41 -13.06 8.53
CA LYS A 74 -20.93 -14.04 7.58
C LYS A 74 -21.24 -13.61 6.15
N HIS A 75 -21.90 -12.50 5.85
CA HIS A 75 -22.16 -12.11 4.45
C HIS A 75 -22.31 -10.61 4.22
N ARG A 76 -21.93 -9.76 5.19
CA ARG A 76 -22.30 -8.33 5.20
C ARG A 76 -22.13 -7.64 3.85
N PHE A 77 -21.03 -7.91 3.16
CA PHE A 77 -20.74 -7.39 1.83
C PHE A 77 -20.28 -8.48 0.85
N ALA A 78 -20.59 -9.76 1.10
CA ALA A 78 -20.11 -10.85 0.25
C ALA A 78 -20.56 -10.67 -1.21
N GLU A 79 -21.83 -10.34 -1.43
CA GLU A 79 -22.35 -10.05 -2.78
C GLU A 79 -21.64 -8.85 -3.43
N ALA A 80 -21.29 -7.83 -2.64
CA ALA A 80 -20.54 -6.68 -3.14
C ALA A 80 -19.09 -7.06 -3.48
N VAL A 81 -18.45 -7.92 -2.69
CA VAL A 81 -17.11 -8.45 -3.01
C VAL A 81 -17.18 -9.30 -4.28
N ASP A 82 -18.14 -10.22 -4.39
CA ASP A 82 -18.32 -11.05 -5.59
C ASP A 82 -18.64 -10.20 -6.81
N HIS A 83 -19.41 -9.12 -6.65
CA HIS A 83 -19.64 -8.14 -7.72
C HIS A 83 -18.36 -7.39 -8.10
N LEU A 84 -17.53 -7.02 -7.12
CA LEU A 84 -16.26 -6.34 -7.31
C LEU A 84 -15.25 -7.21 -8.05
N ILE A 85 -14.96 -8.41 -7.57
CA ILE A 85 -13.86 -9.22 -8.13
C ILE A 85 -14.36 -10.29 -9.11
N GLY A 86 -15.67 -10.45 -9.30
CA GLY A 86 -16.21 -11.42 -10.24
C GLY A 86 -15.94 -12.88 -9.85
N PRO A 87 -16.32 -13.84 -10.71
CA PRO A 87 -16.12 -15.26 -10.43
C PRO A 87 -14.65 -15.64 -10.51
N HIS A 88 -14.21 -16.57 -9.66
CA HIS A 88 -12.84 -17.10 -9.65
C HIS A 88 -11.75 -16.03 -9.47
N PRO A 89 -11.77 -15.24 -8.39
CA PRO A 89 -10.70 -14.30 -8.09
C PRO A 89 -9.38 -15.05 -7.89
N THR A 90 -8.27 -14.37 -8.17
CA THR A 90 -6.93 -14.94 -8.02
C THR A 90 -6.12 -14.16 -6.99
N GLY A 91 -5.19 -14.84 -6.32
CA GLY A 91 -4.21 -14.23 -5.43
C GLY A 91 -2.97 -13.69 -6.16
N ASP A 92 -3.02 -13.61 -7.48
CA ASP A 92 -1.88 -13.24 -8.33
C ASP A 92 -2.30 -12.22 -9.40
N VAL A 93 -1.38 -11.31 -9.71
CA VAL A 93 -1.46 -10.30 -10.77
C VAL A 93 -0.79 -10.76 -12.07
N MET A 94 -0.25 -11.97 -12.16
CA MET A 94 0.19 -12.55 -13.44
C MET A 94 -0.98 -12.73 -14.42
N PRO A 95 -0.71 -12.88 -15.74
CA PRO A 95 -1.75 -13.16 -16.72
C PRO A 95 -2.55 -14.40 -16.34
N VAL A 96 -3.87 -14.25 -16.32
CA VAL A 96 -4.83 -15.28 -15.93
C VAL A 96 -5.57 -15.83 -17.15
N ALA A 97 -6.20 -17.00 -17.00
CA ALA A 97 -7.01 -17.58 -18.06
C ALA A 97 -8.21 -16.66 -18.41
N PRO A 98 -8.70 -16.68 -19.66
CA PRO A 98 -9.92 -15.97 -20.01
C PRO A 98 -11.08 -16.37 -19.09
N GLY A 99 -11.77 -15.38 -18.54
CA GLY A 99 -12.88 -15.59 -17.59
C GLY A 99 -12.48 -15.68 -16.12
N SER A 100 -11.19 -15.55 -15.78
CA SER A 100 -10.76 -15.33 -14.39
C SER A 100 -11.24 -13.98 -13.85
N GLY A 101 -11.51 -13.95 -12.56
CA GLY A 101 -11.90 -12.73 -11.85
C GLY A 101 -10.73 -11.82 -11.54
N GLY A 102 -11.01 -10.84 -10.69
CA GLY A 102 -10.08 -9.86 -10.18
C GLY A 102 -9.05 -10.43 -9.22
N TYR A 103 -8.31 -9.52 -8.62
CA TYR A 103 -7.26 -9.83 -7.66
C TYR A 103 -7.81 -9.75 -6.23
N LEU A 104 -7.57 -10.80 -5.44
CA LEU A 104 -7.90 -10.83 -4.03
C LEU A 104 -6.64 -11.08 -3.21
N ASN A 105 -6.21 -10.07 -2.47
CA ASN A 105 -5.20 -10.22 -1.43
C ASN A 105 -5.92 -10.29 -0.08
N GLN A 106 -6.03 -11.50 0.46
CA GLN A 106 -6.67 -11.76 1.74
C GLN A 106 -5.61 -12.16 2.76
N ASN A 107 -5.18 -11.20 3.58
CA ASN A 107 -4.17 -11.40 4.61
C ASN A 107 -4.81 -11.43 5.99
N GLN A 108 -5.25 -12.60 6.45
CA GLN A 108 -5.95 -12.75 7.73
C GLN A 108 -5.07 -12.59 8.97
N HIS A 109 -3.77 -12.30 8.81
CA HIS A 109 -2.83 -12.13 9.91
C HIS A 109 -2.78 -13.35 10.87
N ASN A 110 -3.05 -14.54 10.34
CA ASN A 110 -3.11 -15.81 11.06
C ASN A 110 -1.94 -16.77 10.74
N THR A 111 -1.07 -16.39 9.81
CA THR A 111 0.17 -17.08 9.45
C THR A 111 1.39 -16.32 9.96
N ASP A 112 2.58 -16.93 9.85
CA ASP A 112 3.87 -16.29 10.17
C ASP A 112 4.21 -15.21 9.11
N CYS A 113 3.46 -14.11 9.13
CA CYS A 113 3.69 -12.93 8.32
C CYS A 113 4.64 -11.97 9.05
N PHE A 114 5.68 -11.53 8.36
CA PHE A 114 6.66 -10.57 8.85
C PHE A 114 6.57 -9.30 8.01
N HIS A 115 6.28 -8.18 8.63
CA HIS A 115 6.19 -6.89 7.97
C HIS A 115 7.52 -6.13 8.01
N GLN A 116 7.87 -5.49 6.90
CA GLN A 116 8.99 -4.57 6.84
C GLN A 116 8.78 -3.39 7.82
N PRO A 117 9.81 -2.96 8.58
CA PRO A 117 9.78 -1.77 9.43
C PRO A 117 9.65 -0.43 8.68
N VAL A 118 8.47 -0.15 8.12
CA VAL A 118 8.22 1.06 7.30
C VAL A 118 8.48 2.35 8.07
N LEU A 119 8.17 2.37 9.38
CA LEU A 119 8.32 3.54 10.25
C LEU A 119 9.76 3.77 10.76
N VAL A 120 10.72 2.94 10.36
CA VAL A 120 12.15 3.20 10.59
C VAL A 120 12.66 4.12 9.48
N ALA A 121 12.78 5.42 9.75
CA ALA A 121 13.20 6.39 8.75
C ALA A 121 14.65 6.16 8.29
N ILE A 122 14.89 6.07 6.98
CA ILE A 122 16.25 5.91 6.45
C ILE A 122 17.19 7.05 6.86
N GLN A 123 16.70 8.28 6.99
CA GLN A 123 17.51 9.41 7.45
C GLN A 123 18.05 9.26 8.88
N ASP A 124 17.40 8.43 9.71
CA ASP A 124 17.87 8.15 11.07
C ASP A 124 18.94 7.03 11.08
N VAL A 125 19.04 6.24 10.01
CA VAL A 125 19.95 5.09 9.90
C VAL A 125 21.18 5.42 9.04
N ILE A 126 20.99 6.09 7.91
CA ILE A 126 22.05 6.39 6.94
C ILE A 126 22.39 7.88 7.00
N GLN A 127 23.49 8.21 7.67
CA GLN A 127 23.93 9.60 7.88
C GLN A 127 24.60 10.23 6.64
N ASP A 128 25.12 9.41 5.73
CA ASP A 128 25.65 9.88 4.44
C ASP A 128 24.48 10.12 3.48
N GLU A 129 24.22 11.39 3.18
CA GLU A 129 23.08 11.81 2.36
C GLU A 129 23.14 11.24 0.93
N ALA A 130 24.32 11.18 0.32
CA ALA A 130 24.49 10.63 -1.02
C ALA A 130 24.17 9.13 -1.04
N ARG A 131 24.58 8.40 0.00
CA ARG A 131 24.25 6.98 0.17
C ARG A 131 22.76 6.78 0.45
N MET A 132 22.14 7.62 1.27
CA MET A 132 20.70 7.58 1.53
C MET A 132 19.91 7.72 0.23
N TRP A 133 20.19 8.75 -0.57
CA TRP A 133 19.51 8.96 -1.85
C TRP A 133 19.78 7.82 -2.84
N SER A 134 21.01 7.30 -2.90
CA SER A 134 21.32 6.12 -3.70
C SER A 134 20.49 4.88 -3.33
N LEU A 135 20.13 4.70 -2.05
CA LEU A 135 19.26 3.61 -1.60
C LEU A 135 17.79 3.87 -1.89
N ILE A 136 17.35 5.12 -1.74
CA ILE A 136 15.99 5.56 -2.09
C ILE A 136 15.72 5.37 -3.58
N ASP A 137 16.67 5.78 -4.44
CA ASP A 137 16.56 5.64 -5.89
C ASP A 137 16.50 4.16 -6.32
N ALA A 138 17.09 3.27 -5.53
CA ALA A 138 17.07 1.82 -5.73
C ALA A 138 15.96 1.11 -4.91
N CYS A 139 14.94 1.85 -4.45
CA CYS A 139 13.90 1.28 -3.58
C CYS A 139 13.12 0.15 -4.28
N PRO A 140 13.13 -1.07 -3.74
CA PRO A 140 12.50 -2.24 -4.39
C PRO A 140 10.98 -2.11 -4.49
N LEU A 141 10.35 -1.34 -3.60
CA LEU A 141 8.90 -1.13 -3.63
C LEU A 141 8.45 -0.40 -4.90
N GLN A 142 9.27 0.49 -5.45
CA GLN A 142 8.92 1.22 -6.67
C GLN A 142 8.87 0.33 -7.91
N GLU A 143 9.60 -0.77 -7.93
CA GLU A 143 9.58 -1.72 -9.06
C GLU A 143 8.41 -2.71 -8.98
N GLU A 144 7.86 -2.88 -7.78
CA GLU A 144 7.05 -4.04 -7.43
C GLU A 144 5.66 -3.72 -6.92
N TRP A 145 5.40 -2.46 -6.64
CA TRP A 145 4.20 -2.02 -5.97
C TRP A 145 3.59 -0.78 -6.63
N SER A 146 2.44 -0.38 -6.13
CA SER A 146 1.57 0.61 -6.76
C SER A 146 1.69 2.01 -6.14
N GLY A 147 1.33 3.00 -6.97
CA GLY A 147 0.85 4.29 -6.48
C GLY A 147 -0.52 4.16 -5.81
N THR A 148 -0.94 5.19 -5.10
CA THR A 148 -2.22 5.19 -4.37
C THR A 148 -2.96 6.51 -4.50
N ILE A 149 -4.29 6.46 -4.37
CA ILE A 149 -5.13 7.65 -4.21
C ILE A 149 -5.69 7.65 -2.80
N THR A 150 -5.45 8.73 -2.07
CA THR A 150 -6.07 8.98 -0.77
C THR A 150 -7.08 10.11 -0.87
N PRO A 151 -7.88 10.41 0.18
CA PRO A 151 -8.69 11.63 0.20
C PRO A 151 -7.91 12.93 0.00
N LYS A 152 -6.57 12.89 0.08
CA LYS A 152 -5.67 14.04 -0.02
C LYS A 152 -4.93 14.11 -1.37
N GLY A 153 -5.19 13.21 -2.32
CA GLY A 153 -4.64 13.27 -3.68
C GLY A 153 -4.03 11.97 -4.17
N PHE A 154 -3.38 12.04 -5.33
CA PHE A 154 -2.63 10.93 -5.94
C PHE A 154 -1.17 10.94 -5.45
N PHE A 155 -0.67 9.75 -5.14
CA PHE A 155 0.69 9.51 -4.68
C PHE A 155 1.38 8.48 -5.56
N PHE A 156 2.64 8.72 -5.87
CA PHE A 156 3.49 7.79 -6.65
C PHE A 156 3.73 6.45 -5.93
N CYS A 157 3.50 6.40 -4.62
CA CYS A 157 3.79 5.27 -3.76
C CYS A 157 2.72 5.14 -2.68
N GLU A 158 2.21 3.92 -2.46
CA GLU A 158 1.27 3.64 -1.37
C GLU A 158 1.79 4.09 -0.01
N VAL A 159 3.04 3.76 0.31
CA VAL A 159 3.66 4.10 1.58
C VAL A 159 3.76 5.62 1.76
N ALA A 160 4.05 6.38 0.69
CA ALA A 160 4.05 7.83 0.76
C ALA A 160 2.65 8.39 1.07
N GLY A 161 1.60 7.83 0.44
CA GLY A 161 0.22 8.20 0.74
C GLY A 161 -0.20 7.85 2.17
N ALA A 162 0.21 6.69 2.67
CA ALA A 162 -0.04 6.27 4.05
C ALA A 162 0.68 7.18 5.07
N LEU A 163 1.95 7.49 4.84
CA LEU A 163 2.71 8.42 5.69
C LEU A 163 2.10 9.83 5.68
N ASP A 164 1.62 10.31 4.53
CA ASP A 164 0.95 11.62 4.44
C ASP A 164 -0.36 11.67 5.25
N LEU A 165 -1.10 10.58 5.31
CA LEU A 165 -2.29 10.48 6.17
C LEU A 165 -1.90 10.42 7.66
N ILE A 166 -0.94 9.57 8.01
CA ILE A 166 -0.50 9.35 9.41
C ILE A 166 0.09 10.62 10.01
N PHE A 167 0.93 11.34 9.25
CA PHE A 167 1.64 12.52 9.73
C PHE A 167 0.93 13.84 9.42
N ASP A 168 -0.32 13.79 8.98
CA ASP A 168 -1.10 14.95 8.54
C ASP A 168 -0.33 15.86 7.57
N GLY A 169 0.23 15.24 6.52
CA GLY A 169 0.97 15.92 5.47
C GLY A 169 0.13 16.85 4.60
N PRO A 170 0.70 17.50 3.58
CA PRO A 170 -0.03 18.44 2.74
C PRO A 170 -0.88 17.77 1.65
N GLY A 171 -0.79 16.46 1.46
CA GLY A 171 -1.49 15.74 0.40
C GLY A 171 -0.65 15.44 -0.83
N GLY A 172 -1.29 14.76 -1.78
CA GLY A 172 -0.73 14.31 -3.04
C GLY A 172 -0.96 15.32 -4.17
N VAL A 173 -0.60 14.94 -5.40
CA VAL A 173 -0.96 15.73 -6.57
C VAL A 173 -2.47 15.60 -6.85
N GLN A 174 -2.98 16.48 -7.70
CA GLN A 174 -4.38 16.45 -8.09
C GLN A 174 -4.75 15.10 -8.74
N VAL A 175 -5.90 14.56 -8.35
CA VAL A 175 -6.50 13.39 -9.00
C VAL A 175 -7.19 13.88 -10.27
N ALA A 176 -6.74 13.37 -11.42
CA ALA A 176 -7.28 13.72 -12.73
C ALA A 176 -6.99 12.58 -13.72
N PRO A 177 -7.76 12.43 -14.82
CA PRO A 177 -7.43 11.46 -15.87
C PRO A 177 -5.97 11.57 -16.31
N GLY A 178 -5.29 10.43 -16.40
CA GLY A 178 -3.85 10.35 -16.73
C GLY A 178 -2.90 10.64 -15.56
N CYS A 179 -3.38 10.88 -14.34
CA CYS A 179 -2.51 11.13 -13.18
C CYS A 179 -1.60 9.96 -12.82
N TRP A 180 -1.84 8.76 -13.37
CA TRP A 180 -1.01 7.57 -13.25
C TRP A 180 0.15 7.53 -14.26
N ALA A 181 0.14 8.40 -15.28
CA ALA A 181 1.10 8.42 -16.38
C ALA A 181 2.20 9.48 -16.22
N HIS A 182 2.22 10.23 -15.10
CA HIS A 182 3.18 11.30 -14.88
C HIS A 182 4.61 10.76 -14.70
N ASP A 183 5.59 11.60 -15.03
CA ASP A 183 6.99 11.33 -14.72
C ASP A 183 7.24 11.43 -13.21
N LEU A 184 8.18 10.63 -12.69
CA LEU A 184 8.55 10.67 -11.26
C LEU A 184 9.00 12.06 -10.80
N ALA A 185 9.55 12.90 -11.69
CA ALA A 185 9.90 14.27 -11.40
C ALA A 185 8.71 15.12 -10.93
N GLU A 186 7.48 14.81 -11.36
CA GLU A 186 6.27 15.50 -10.90
C GLU A 186 5.95 15.20 -9.44
N TYR A 187 6.44 14.09 -8.90
CA TYR A 187 6.27 13.69 -7.51
C TYR A 187 7.48 14.02 -6.64
N ARG A 188 8.45 14.79 -7.14
CA ARG A 188 9.66 15.18 -6.40
C ARG A 188 9.37 15.67 -4.99
N SER A 189 8.36 16.52 -4.81
CA SER A 189 7.98 17.03 -3.48
C SER A 189 7.46 15.95 -2.52
N GLN A 190 6.84 14.89 -3.05
CA GLN A 190 6.42 13.73 -2.25
C GLN A 190 7.63 12.83 -1.93
N ILE A 191 8.50 12.58 -2.91
CA ILE A 191 9.72 11.79 -2.77
C ILE A 191 10.64 12.42 -1.71
N GLU A 192 10.96 13.70 -1.87
CA GLU A 192 11.84 14.46 -0.97
C GLU A 192 11.29 14.52 0.47
N ARG A 193 9.97 14.44 0.64
CA ARG A 193 9.33 14.48 1.95
C ARG A 193 9.21 13.13 2.62
N TRP A 194 8.79 12.11 1.88
CA TRP A 194 8.32 10.84 2.45
C TRP A 194 9.36 9.73 2.36
N CYS A 195 10.20 9.69 1.31
CA CYS A 195 11.22 8.66 1.19
C CYS A 195 12.27 8.70 2.32
N PRO A 196 12.79 9.87 2.75
CA PRO A 196 13.72 9.93 3.89
C PRO A 196 13.11 9.43 5.21
N ARG A 197 11.77 9.42 5.31
CA ARG A 197 11.01 9.03 6.50
C ARG A 197 10.55 7.57 6.49
N CYS A 198 10.97 6.80 5.49
CA CYS A 198 10.53 5.43 5.23
C CYS A 198 11.72 4.46 5.29
N GLY A 199 11.48 3.26 5.82
CA GLY A 199 12.49 2.19 5.97
C GLY A 199 12.48 1.11 4.91
N VAL A 200 11.68 1.24 3.85
CA VAL A 200 11.47 0.13 2.89
C VAL A 200 12.71 -0.17 2.06
N CYS A 201 13.53 0.83 1.74
CA CYS A 201 14.80 0.62 1.04
C CYS A 201 15.94 0.11 1.96
N LEU A 202 15.66 -0.08 3.25
CA LEU A 202 16.66 -0.55 4.21
C LEU A 202 16.59 -2.07 4.43
N PRO A 203 17.76 -2.74 4.49
CA PRO A 203 17.87 -4.12 4.96
C PRO A 203 17.57 -4.28 6.46
N LEU A 204 16.29 -4.19 6.81
CA LEU A 204 15.80 -4.34 8.16
C LEU A 204 15.17 -5.72 8.34
N ALA A 205 15.33 -6.29 9.53
CA ALA A 205 14.63 -7.52 9.88
C ALA A 205 13.12 -7.20 9.98
N GLY A 206 12.29 -8.03 9.35
CA GLY A 206 10.84 -7.92 9.47
C GLY A 206 10.36 -8.20 10.89
N ARG A 207 9.25 -7.58 11.29
CA ARG A 207 8.55 -7.87 12.55
C ARG A 207 7.34 -8.73 12.31
N ARG A 208 7.13 -9.73 13.17
CA ARG A 208 5.95 -10.57 13.09
C ARG A 208 4.70 -9.74 13.38
N ASP A 209 3.76 -9.76 12.46
CA ASP A 209 2.57 -8.91 12.55
C ASP A 209 1.70 -9.22 13.79
N SER A 210 1.60 -10.51 14.17
CA SER A 210 0.84 -10.95 15.33
C SER A 210 1.35 -10.41 16.67
N GLU A 211 2.55 -9.82 16.72
CA GLU A 211 3.07 -9.17 17.93
C GLU A 211 2.29 -7.91 18.26
N GLY A 212 1.65 -7.27 17.26
CA GLY A 212 0.96 -6.01 17.48
C GLY A 212 1.92 -4.99 18.08
N ILE A 213 3.11 -4.82 17.48
CA ILE A 213 4.15 -3.84 17.86
C ILE A 213 4.72 -3.26 16.56
N ASP A 214 5.07 -1.96 16.52
CA ASP A 214 5.79 -1.36 15.39
C ASP A 214 7.27 -1.08 15.72
N ASP A 215 8.17 -1.30 14.77
CA ASP A 215 9.53 -0.72 14.82
C ASP A 215 9.49 0.72 14.31
N VAL A 216 9.97 1.65 15.12
CA VAL A 216 9.87 3.09 14.82
C VAL A 216 11.22 3.76 15.07
N SER A 217 11.72 4.54 14.11
CA SER A 217 12.92 5.34 14.36
C SER A 217 12.62 6.55 15.23
N ARG A 218 13.65 7.12 15.86
CA ARG A 218 13.51 8.24 16.80
C ARG A 218 12.73 9.43 16.22
N SER A 219 13.05 9.87 14.99
CA SER A 219 12.40 11.05 14.41
C SER A 219 10.90 10.81 14.15
N ASN A 220 10.54 9.62 13.65
CA ASN A 220 9.15 9.24 13.45
C ASN A 220 8.42 9.05 14.79
N LEU A 221 9.07 8.46 15.79
CA LEU A 221 8.50 8.29 17.12
C LEU A 221 8.17 9.63 17.79
N GLU A 222 9.09 10.59 17.74
CA GLU A 222 8.86 11.95 18.25
C GLU A 222 7.69 12.64 17.53
N ALA A 223 7.57 12.48 16.21
CA ALA A 223 6.45 13.02 15.44
C ALA A 223 5.11 12.34 15.81
N LEU A 224 5.07 11.00 15.91
CA LEU A 224 3.87 10.26 16.29
C LEU A 224 3.43 10.55 17.73
N ARG A 225 4.38 10.76 18.66
CA ARG A 225 4.08 11.21 20.03
C ARG A 225 3.37 12.56 20.04
N LYS A 226 3.85 13.53 19.25
CA LYS A 226 3.23 14.87 19.13
C LYS A 226 1.81 14.80 18.57
N LEU A 227 1.56 13.86 17.66
CA LEU A 227 0.24 13.63 17.07
C LEU A 227 -0.71 12.83 17.98
N GLY A 228 -0.22 12.31 19.11
CA GLY A 228 -1.02 11.48 20.01
C GLY A 228 -1.43 10.16 19.37
N SER A 229 -0.53 9.54 18.58
CA SER A 229 -0.80 8.25 17.94
C SER A 229 -1.27 7.21 18.97
N PRO A 230 -2.45 6.56 18.77
CA PRO A 230 -2.99 5.61 19.73
C PRO A 230 -2.03 4.47 20.07
N ARG A 231 -1.30 3.95 19.08
CA ARG A 231 -0.32 2.87 19.28
C ARG A 231 0.87 3.31 20.12
N ILE A 232 1.36 4.53 19.87
CA ILE A 232 2.45 5.09 20.65
C ILE A 232 2.02 5.39 22.09
N LEU A 233 0.79 5.85 22.29
CA LEU A 233 0.21 6.06 23.62
C LEU A 233 -0.01 4.75 24.38
N ALA A 234 -0.36 3.68 23.68
CA ALA A 234 -0.52 2.33 24.24
C ALA A 234 0.82 1.66 24.57
N GLY A 235 1.93 2.13 23.98
CA GLY A 235 3.25 1.52 24.14
C GLY A 235 3.54 0.39 23.15
N ASP A 236 2.75 0.27 22.08
CA ASP A 236 2.83 -0.80 21.08
C ASP A 236 3.94 -0.54 20.04
N TYR A 237 5.14 -0.20 20.49
CA TYR A 237 6.29 0.08 19.62
C TYR A 237 7.62 -0.29 20.27
N VAL A 238 8.64 -0.48 19.44
CA VAL A 238 10.04 -0.50 19.82
C VAL A 238 10.76 0.63 19.10
N GLU A 239 11.52 1.42 19.84
CA GLU A 239 12.40 2.43 19.24
C GLU A 239 13.61 1.72 18.61
N PHE A 240 13.79 1.92 17.30
CA PHE A 240 14.88 1.31 16.55
C PHE A 240 16.22 1.99 16.87
N ASP A 241 17.24 1.20 17.20
CA ASP A 241 18.61 1.68 17.45
C ASP A 241 19.51 1.43 16.22
N PRO A 242 19.92 2.48 15.48
CA PRO A 242 20.80 2.32 14.33
C PRO A 242 22.24 1.93 14.69
N ALA A 243 22.70 2.14 15.92
CA ALA A 243 24.10 1.89 16.30
C ALA A 243 24.46 0.40 16.32
N GLY A 244 23.47 -0.47 16.60
CA GLY A 244 23.62 -1.92 16.62
C GLY A 244 23.20 -2.60 15.31
N TRP A 245 22.76 -1.85 14.31
CA TRP A 245 22.21 -2.43 13.09
C TRP A 245 23.30 -3.08 12.23
N GLN A 246 23.07 -4.34 11.87
CA GLN A 246 23.80 -5.04 10.82
C GLN A 246 22.77 -5.53 9.80
N PRO A 247 22.96 -5.23 8.50
CA PRO A 247 22.04 -5.70 7.48
C PRO A 247 22.09 -7.23 7.40
N PRO A 248 20.93 -7.93 7.29
CA PRO A 248 20.94 -9.38 7.10
C PRO A 248 21.60 -9.77 5.77
N GLU A 249 22.38 -10.85 5.78
CA GLU A 249 23.13 -11.32 4.61
C GLU A 249 22.22 -11.69 3.42
N ASP A 250 21.04 -12.25 3.71
CA ASP A 250 20.04 -12.68 2.72
C ASP A 250 18.79 -11.79 2.73
N TRP A 251 18.96 -10.47 2.78
CA TRP A 251 17.81 -9.55 2.77
C TRP A 251 16.98 -9.70 1.49
N LYS A 252 15.69 -10.04 1.64
CA LYS A 252 14.72 -10.14 0.56
C LYS A 252 13.57 -9.15 0.78
N PRO A 253 13.70 -7.89 0.33
CA PRO A 253 12.77 -6.80 0.67
C PRO A 253 11.28 -7.09 0.41
N LEU A 254 11.00 -7.97 -0.55
CA LEU A 254 9.64 -8.25 -1.03
C LEU A 254 9.02 -9.50 -0.38
N THR A 255 9.83 -10.37 0.22
CA THR A 255 9.35 -11.54 0.96
C THR A 255 8.59 -11.15 2.23
N TYR A 256 8.76 -9.89 2.68
CA TYR A 256 8.08 -9.32 3.85
C TYR A 256 6.78 -8.57 3.51
N LEU A 257 6.39 -8.55 2.23
CA LEU A 257 5.18 -7.86 1.74
C LEU A 257 4.14 -8.83 1.14
N ARG A 258 4.55 -10.07 0.87
CA ARG A 258 3.67 -11.17 0.46
C ARG A 258 3.73 -12.23 1.56
N SER A 259 2.58 -12.76 2.00
CA SER A 259 2.56 -13.85 2.97
C SER A 259 3.49 -14.98 2.51
N SER A 260 4.25 -15.54 3.43
CA SER A 260 5.36 -16.48 3.22
C SER A 260 4.97 -17.87 2.68
N ASP A 261 3.82 -18.00 2.03
CA ASP A 261 3.30 -19.25 1.46
C ASP A 261 3.29 -19.23 -0.08
N GLU A 262 4.43 -18.89 -0.70
CA GLU A 262 4.79 -19.29 -2.08
C GLU A 262 6.06 -20.16 -2.09
#